data_AF-A0A372R8I7-F1
#
_entry.id   AF-A0A372R8I7-F1
#
_cell.length_a   1.000
_cell.length_b   1.000
_cell.length_c   1.000
_cell.angle_alpha   90.00
_cell.angle_beta   90.00
_cell.angle_gamma   90.00
#
_symmetry.space_group_name_H-M   'P 1'
#
loop_
_entity.id
_entity.type
_entity.pdbx_description
1 polymer ?
#
loop_
_entity_poly.entity_id
_entity_poly.type
_entity_poly.pdbx_seq_one_letter_code
_entity_poly.pdbx_strand_id
1 'polypeptide(L)'
;MEPPIYNGKIHPNEYVKKMRVYCNFRQITNEQEILKFAIMMIDSTINIPENINSFDTLINALKNHISFTVFKNSCKRKLQALKYISEYEGDNTVNFVTDFRTLCRDAEITNIEEQKKYLINALPYNFFKNEFVKHEDGNSTDELIRTFEEIVSDYSRIIRNGSIIALRHVSTGKYLSSCDREYPHSNQQYQDHDQYHNQQYQDYHDPYRGPKFKQPSRRIARGLRGGRPPFYQQPPPLAMFISKQSTQIQASSLDYMIYCGDFGPNALWSINNNNNDDDDDTDEELDIPSHPSRDLDFNPINYKSSIQIQHKILSKSFYTNISKQSPTSKHFEVCCGNNYQFPWNFKHYHNHDNKGNVKSGDIILLQWNNNDSNNLDNDDNDVFVYPHHNNVQHERTKNMFLRSHDLYFTVDNESYQEVVTHDHRIGGNDQWCIELVEHPQKNLTNSRGNSYLA
;
A
#
# COMPACT_ATOMS: atom_id res chain seq x y z
N MET A 1 2.07 -48.11 13.90
CA MET A 1 3.28 -47.32 13.64
C MET A 1 4.31 -48.27 13.07
N GLU A 2 4.97 -47.90 11.98
CA GLU A 2 6.10 -48.66 11.43
C GLU A 2 7.37 -48.36 12.26
N PRO A 3 8.31 -49.32 12.37
CA PRO A 3 9.56 -49.08 13.08
C PRO A 3 10.41 -48.04 12.32
N PRO A 4 10.96 -47.03 13.00
CA PRO A 4 11.77 -46.02 12.34
C PRO A 4 13.07 -46.64 11.82
N ILE A 5 13.47 -46.27 10.59
CA ILE A 5 14.70 -46.75 9.95
C ILE A 5 15.72 -45.61 9.91
N TYR A 6 16.97 -45.89 10.26
CA TYR A 6 18.07 -44.94 10.03
C TYR A 6 18.73 -45.18 8.69
N ASN A 7 18.47 -44.29 7.73
CA ASN A 7 19.03 -44.32 6.37
C ASN A 7 19.93 -43.10 6.06
N GLY A 8 20.38 -42.40 7.11
CA GLY A 8 21.20 -41.19 6.97
C GLY A 8 20.44 -39.94 6.51
N LYS A 9 19.10 -39.95 6.39
CA LYS A 9 18.29 -38.77 6.01
C LYS A 9 17.67 -38.03 7.20
N ILE A 10 18.10 -38.35 8.42
CA ILE A 10 17.60 -37.76 9.67
C ILE A 10 18.78 -37.62 10.64
N HIS A 11 18.71 -36.60 11.50
CA HIS A 11 19.71 -36.43 12.56
C HIS A 11 19.70 -37.63 13.53
N PRO A 12 20.86 -38.20 13.93
CA PRO A 12 20.93 -39.37 14.82
C PRO A 12 20.16 -39.23 16.13
N ASN A 13 20.20 -38.06 16.78
CA ASN A 13 19.41 -37.80 18.00
C ASN A 13 17.90 -37.90 17.75
N GLU A 14 17.42 -37.40 16.60
CA GLU A 14 16.01 -37.46 16.23
C GLU A 14 15.59 -38.89 15.86
N TYR A 15 16.48 -39.66 15.23
CA TYR A 15 16.26 -41.09 15.01
C TYR A 15 16.10 -41.85 16.34
N VAL A 16 17.03 -41.68 17.28
CA VAL A 16 16.96 -42.33 18.60
C VAL A 16 15.69 -41.90 19.35
N LYS A 17 15.31 -40.62 19.29
CA LYS A 17 14.06 -40.12 19.88
C LYS A 17 12.84 -40.83 19.27
N LYS A 18 12.74 -40.90 17.94
CA LYS A 18 11.65 -41.62 17.25
C LYS A 18 11.64 -43.11 17.61
N MET A 19 12.81 -43.72 17.73
CA MET A 19 12.95 -45.13 18.11
C MET A 19 12.46 -45.39 19.53
N ARG A 20 12.88 -44.57 20.50
CA ARG A 20 12.38 -44.66 21.88
C ARG A 20 10.87 -44.52 21.96
N VAL A 21 10.29 -43.57 21.22
CA VAL A 21 8.82 -43.39 21.14
C VAL A 21 8.14 -44.64 20.58
N TYR A 22 8.67 -45.18 19.48
CA TYR A 22 8.15 -46.41 18.87
C TYR A 22 8.21 -47.59 19.84
N CYS A 23 9.36 -47.83 20.48
CA CYS A 23 9.54 -48.92 21.43
C CYS A 23 8.61 -48.79 22.65
N ASN A 24 8.46 -47.57 23.19
CA ASN A 24 7.53 -47.33 24.29
C ASN A 24 6.08 -47.65 23.90
N PHE A 25 5.64 -47.29 22.70
CA PHE A 25 4.31 -47.67 22.18
C PHE A 25 4.15 -49.20 22.04
N ARG A 26 5.25 -49.90 21.76
CA ARG A 26 5.32 -51.37 21.70
C ARG A 26 5.55 -52.04 23.06
N GLN A 27 5.56 -51.27 24.15
CA GLN A 27 5.83 -51.75 25.51
C GLN A 27 7.23 -52.36 25.68
N ILE A 28 8.18 -52.00 24.81
CA ILE A 28 9.59 -52.32 24.95
C ILE A 28 10.22 -51.19 25.77
N THR A 29 10.45 -51.44 27.06
CA THR A 29 10.94 -50.44 28.02
C THR A 29 12.37 -50.69 28.46
N ASN A 30 12.95 -51.84 28.13
CA ASN A 30 14.33 -52.17 28.46
C ASN A 30 15.30 -51.45 27.51
N GLU A 31 16.10 -50.52 28.04
CA GLU A 31 17.00 -49.67 27.24
C GLU A 31 17.99 -50.47 26.37
N GLN A 32 18.48 -51.62 26.84
CA GLN A 32 19.38 -52.50 26.07
C GLN A 32 18.65 -53.19 24.91
N GLU A 33 17.38 -53.57 25.10
CA GLU A 33 16.55 -54.12 24.02
C GLU A 33 16.22 -53.05 22.97
N ILE A 34 15.88 -51.84 23.42
CA ILE A 34 15.65 -50.68 22.52
C ILE A 34 16.92 -50.40 21.71
N LEU A 35 18.10 -50.43 22.34
CA LEU A 35 19.38 -50.23 21.65
C LEU A 35 19.63 -51.30 20.59
N LYS A 36 19.47 -52.59 20.93
CA LYS A 36 19.61 -53.70 19.97
C LYS A 36 18.65 -53.54 18.81
N PHE A 37 17.40 -53.19 19.09
CA PHE A 37 16.40 -52.93 18.06
C PHE A 37 16.78 -51.73 17.19
N ALA A 38 17.28 -50.63 17.77
CA ALA A 38 17.77 -49.47 17.05
C ALA A 38 18.94 -49.82 16.11
N ILE A 39 19.86 -50.69 16.54
CA ILE A 39 20.97 -51.19 15.73
C ILE A 39 20.46 -52.01 14.54
N MET A 40 19.49 -52.90 14.76
CA MET A 40 18.90 -53.73 13.70
C MET A 40 18.13 -52.91 12.65
N MET A 41 17.66 -51.72 13.01
CA MET A 41 16.87 -50.84 12.14
C MET A 41 17.73 -49.82 11.38
N ILE A 42 19.05 -49.99 11.37
CA ILE A 42 19.96 -49.19 10.54
C ILE A 42 20.00 -49.80 9.14
N ASP A 43 19.91 -48.94 8.12
CA ASP A 43 20.01 -49.33 6.73
C ASP A 43 21.33 -50.06 6.47
N SER A 44 21.29 -51.20 5.77
CA SER A 44 22.46 -52.06 5.53
C SER A 44 23.58 -51.38 4.75
N THR A 45 23.32 -50.23 4.10
CA THR A 45 24.36 -49.43 3.44
C THR A 45 25.22 -48.61 4.41
N ILE A 46 24.85 -48.57 5.70
CA ILE A 46 25.53 -47.81 6.75
C ILE A 46 26.23 -48.77 7.69
N ASN A 47 27.56 -48.82 7.59
CA ASN A 47 28.37 -49.68 8.44
C ASN A 47 28.56 -49.04 9.82
N ILE A 48 28.29 -49.81 10.87
CA ILE A 48 28.50 -49.42 12.27
C ILE A 48 29.47 -50.37 12.97
N PRO A 49 30.27 -49.89 13.95
CA PRO A 49 31.14 -50.75 14.75
C PRO A 49 30.36 -51.81 15.53
N GLU A 50 30.98 -52.97 15.74
CA GLU A 50 30.36 -54.11 16.46
C GLU A 50 30.16 -53.85 17.97
N ASN A 51 30.90 -52.91 18.56
CA ASN A 51 30.98 -52.69 20.01
C ASN A 51 30.10 -51.54 20.53
N ILE A 52 28.90 -51.37 19.98
CA ILE A 52 27.93 -50.36 20.44
C ILE A 52 27.18 -50.88 21.68
N ASN A 53 27.37 -50.23 22.83
CA ASN A 53 26.80 -50.64 24.12
C ASN A 53 25.86 -49.60 24.76
N SER A 54 25.75 -48.41 24.16
CA SER A 54 24.92 -47.30 24.62
C SER A 54 24.42 -46.45 23.45
N PHE A 55 23.34 -45.69 23.67
CA PHE A 55 22.85 -44.74 22.67
C PHE A 55 23.87 -43.65 22.34
N ASP A 56 24.69 -43.22 23.29
CA ASP A 56 25.75 -42.23 23.02
C ASP A 56 26.81 -42.81 22.06
N THR A 57 27.24 -44.06 22.29
CA THR A 57 28.16 -44.75 21.34
C THR A 57 27.51 -44.96 19.97
N LEU A 58 26.21 -45.25 19.91
CA LEU A 58 25.48 -45.38 18.66
C LEU A 58 25.40 -44.04 17.92
N ILE A 59 24.98 -42.97 18.59
CA ILE A 59 24.88 -41.62 18.02
C ILE A 59 26.23 -41.18 17.47
N ASN A 60 27.31 -41.36 18.22
CA ASN A 60 28.65 -41.00 17.78
C ASN A 60 29.09 -41.83 16.56
N ALA A 61 28.80 -43.14 16.53
CA ALA A 61 29.07 -43.97 15.36
C ALA A 61 28.30 -43.49 14.12
N LEU A 62 27.01 -43.19 14.27
CA LEU A 62 26.15 -42.69 13.19
C LEU A 62 26.59 -41.31 12.70
N LYS A 63 27.02 -40.41 13.60
CA LYS A 63 27.55 -39.09 13.25
C LYS A 63 28.90 -39.16 12.54
N ASN A 64 29.74 -40.12 12.88
CA ASN A 64 31.04 -40.31 12.23
C ASN A 64 30.93 -40.94 10.83
N HIS A 65 29.78 -41.54 10.49
CA HIS A 65 29.54 -42.10 9.16
C HIS A 65 29.35 -41.01 8.10
N ILE A 66 29.88 -41.23 6.89
CA ILE A 66 29.82 -40.26 5.77
C ILE A 66 28.39 -39.81 5.43
N SER A 67 27.40 -40.69 5.56
CA SER A 67 25.99 -40.36 5.29
C SER A 67 25.49 -39.21 6.16
N PHE A 68 25.90 -39.15 7.43
CA PHE A 68 25.52 -38.04 8.31
C PHE A 68 26.20 -36.73 7.87
N THR A 69 27.48 -36.77 7.51
CA THR A 69 28.18 -35.60 6.94
C THR A 69 27.49 -35.07 5.68
N VAL A 70 27.05 -35.96 4.79
CA VAL A 70 26.29 -35.57 3.57
C VAL A 70 24.96 -34.93 3.93
N PHE A 71 24.21 -35.52 4.86
CA PHE A 71 22.94 -34.98 5.37
C PHE A 71 23.12 -33.60 6.02
N LYS A 72 24.06 -33.47 6.96
CA LYS A 72 24.41 -32.23 7.65
C LYS A 72 24.75 -31.11 6.65
N ASN A 73 25.61 -31.41 5.67
CA ASN A 73 25.98 -30.46 4.61
C ASN A 73 24.80 -30.12 3.69
N SER A 74 23.89 -31.07 3.45
CA SER A 74 22.65 -30.79 2.72
C SER A 74 21.74 -29.83 3.48
N CYS A 75 21.64 -29.94 4.80
CA CYS A 75 20.89 -29.00 5.62
C CYS A 75 21.49 -27.59 5.57
N LYS A 76 22.83 -27.46 5.61
CA LYS A 76 23.51 -26.16 5.41
C LYS A 76 23.17 -25.52 4.06
N ARG A 77 23.22 -26.29 2.96
CA ARG A 77 22.83 -25.78 1.62
C ARG A 77 21.36 -25.37 1.56
N LYS A 78 20.47 -26.11 2.24
CA LYS A 78 19.06 -25.74 2.35
C LYS A 78 18.87 -24.43 3.13
N LEU A 79 19.63 -24.20 4.21
CA LEU A 79 19.64 -22.90 4.92
C LEU A 79 20.09 -21.76 4.02
N GLN A 80 21.14 -21.95 3.22
CA GLN A 80 21.62 -20.95 2.27
C GLN A 80 20.58 -20.58 1.21
N ALA A 81 19.71 -21.53 0.85
CA ALA A 81 18.66 -21.33 -0.15
C ALA A 81 17.30 -20.97 0.48
N LEU A 82 17.19 -20.97 1.81
CA LEU A 82 15.95 -20.66 2.52
C LEU A 82 15.59 -19.20 2.26
N LYS A 83 14.31 -18.95 1.98
CA LYS A 83 13.80 -17.59 1.77
C LYS A 83 12.55 -17.43 2.60
N TYR A 84 12.47 -16.33 3.33
CA TYR A 84 11.25 -15.91 3.98
C TYR A 84 10.31 -15.32 2.92
N ILE A 85 9.05 -15.76 2.96
CA ILE A 85 7.94 -15.22 2.19
C ILE A 85 6.89 -14.87 3.24
N SER A 86 6.39 -13.64 3.19
CA SER A 86 5.41 -13.15 4.15
C SER A 86 4.01 -13.71 3.87
N GLU A 87 3.12 -13.55 4.85
CA GLU A 87 1.72 -13.99 4.76
C GLU A 87 0.98 -13.33 3.62
N TYR A 88 1.24 -12.04 3.35
CA TYR A 88 0.57 -11.34 2.25
C TYR A 88 1.04 -11.84 0.87
N GLU A 89 2.19 -12.52 0.78
CA GLU A 89 2.67 -13.16 -0.45
C GLU A 89 2.24 -14.63 -0.57
N GLY A 90 1.54 -15.16 0.44
CA GLY A 90 0.92 -16.48 0.41
C GLY A 90 1.70 -17.59 1.12
N ASP A 91 2.64 -17.28 1.99
CA ASP A 91 3.30 -18.26 2.87
C ASP A 91 2.98 -17.99 4.36
N ASN A 92 3.65 -18.67 5.29
CA ASN A 92 3.40 -18.60 6.71
C ASN A 92 4.73 -18.48 7.50
N THR A 93 4.87 -17.42 8.31
CA THR A 93 6.02 -17.20 9.19
C THR A 93 6.34 -18.41 10.05
N VAL A 94 5.34 -19.17 10.51
CA VAL A 94 5.52 -20.40 11.29
C VAL A 94 6.27 -21.47 10.50
N ASN A 95 5.98 -21.62 9.20
CA ASN A 95 6.67 -22.60 8.35
C ASN A 95 8.15 -22.21 8.22
N PHE A 96 8.42 -20.95 7.90
CA PHE A 96 9.78 -20.43 7.80
C PHE A 96 10.59 -20.64 9.09
N VAL A 97 10.04 -20.26 10.25
CA VAL A 97 10.70 -20.44 11.55
C VAL A 97 10.94 -21.92 11.84
N THR A 98 9.97 -22.78 11.55
CA THR A 98 10.08 -24.23 11.79
C THR A 98 11.19 -24.85 10.92
N ASP A 99 11.22 -24.50 9.64
CA ASP A 99 12.22 -24.97 8.70
C ASP A 99 13.61 -24.45 9.07
N PHE A 100 13.74 -23.16 9.38
CA PHE A 100 14.99 -22.56 9.84
C PHE A 100 15.54 -23.29 11.07
N ARG A 101 14.73 -23.44 12.14
CA ARG A 101 15.15 -24.11 13.38
C ARG A 101 15.53 -25.57 13.15
N THR A 102 14.72 -26.28 12.36
CA THR A 102 14.96 -27.68 12.01
C THR A 102 16.28 -27.84 11.27
N LEU A 103 16.52 -27.00 10.27
CA LEU A 103 17.74 -27.05 9.49
C LEU A 103 18.97 -26.64 10.31
N CYS A 104 18.88 -25.64 11.19
CA CYS A 104 19.97 -25.28 12.11
C CYS A 104 20.34 -26.45 13.03
N ARG A 105 19.35 -27.12 13.63
CA ARG A 105 19.56 -28.32 14.45
C ARG A 105 20.21 -29.44 13.65
N ASP A 106 19.65 -29.76 12.48
CA ASP A 106 20.12 -30.89 11.66
C ASP A 106 21.49 -30.63 11.02
N ALA A 107 21.84 -29.37 10.81
CA ALA A 107 23.17 -28.92 10.40
C ALA A 107 24.17 -28.78 11.57
N GLU A 108 23.75 -29.04 12.81
CA GLU A 108 24.49 -28.81 14.06
C GLU A 108 25.12 -27.40 14.14
N ILE A 109 24.37 -26.37 13.74
CA ILE A 109 24.81 -24.98 13.85
C ILE A 109 24.42 -24.46 15.23
N THR A 110 25.37 -24.43 16.15
CA THR A 110 25.17 -23.94 17.53
C THR A 110 25.67 -22.51 17.72
N ASN A 111 26.50 -22.00 16.82
CA ASN A 111 27.01 -20.64 16.88
C ASN A 111 25.92 -19.65 16.49
N ILE A 112 25.59 -18.72 17.40
CA ILE A 112 24.47 -17.78 17.24
C ILE A 112 24.73 -16.77 16.11
N GLU A 113 25.97 -16.30 15.95
CA GLU A 113 26.35 -15.43 14.83
C GLU A 113 26.18 -16.12 13.46
N GLU A 114 26.54 -17.40 13.37
CA GLU A 114 26.33 -18.20 12.16
C GLU A 114 24.81 -18.33 11.85
N GLN A 115 23.98 -18.57 12.87
CA GLN A 115 22.52 -18.60 12.71
C GLN A 115 21.95 -17.24 12.29
N LYS A 116 22.39 -16.14 12.92
CA LYS A 116 21.98 -14.77 12.57
C LYS A 116 22.29 -14.48 11.10
N LYS A 117 23.47 -14.88 10.62
CA LYS A 117 23.85 -14.75 9.21
C LYS A 117 22.91 -15.49 8.25
N TYR A 118 22.56 -16.74 8.57
CA TYR A 118 21.59 -17.50 7.77
C TYR A 118 20.20 -16.86 7.78
N LEU A 119 19.75 -16.40 8.95
CA LEU A 119 18.46 -15.73 9.09
C LEU A 119 18.40 -14.48 8.22
N ILE A 120 19.35 -13.55 8.37
CA ILE A 120 19.42 -12.30 7.59
C ILE A 120 19.47 -12.55 6.08
N ASN A 121 20.25 -13.56 5.65
CA ASN A 121 20.34 -13.90 4.23
C ASN A 121 19.04 -14.48 3.65
N ALA A 122 18.19 -15.06 4.50
CA ALA A 122 16.90 -15.59 4.09
C ALA A 122 15.81 -14.50 4.00
N LEU A 123 16.02 -13.33 4.61
CA LEU A 123 15.03 -12.25 4.60
C LEU A 123 14.98 -11.57 3.23
N PRO A 124 13.77 -11.39 2.65
CA PRO A 124 13.60 -10.58 1.47
C PRO A 124 13.73 -9.10 1.85
N TYR A 125 14.13 -8.26 0.89
CA TYR A 125 14.16 -6.79 1.03
C TYR A 125 15.21 -6.20 1.99
N ASN A 126 15.62 -4.96 1.69
CA ASN A 126 16.56 -4.22 2.53
C ASN A 126 15.93 -3.79 3.86
N PHE A 127 14.61 -3.59 3.91
CA PHE A 127 13.89 -3.24 5.14
C PHE A 127 14.23 -4.20 6.28
N PHE A 128 14.03 -5.51 6.06
CA PHE A 128 14.23 -6.51 7.10
C PHE A 128 15.69 -6.53 7.56
N LYS A 129 16.63 -6.47 6.63
CA LYS A 129 18.07 -6.45 6.94
C LYS A 129 18.42 -5.22 7.79
N ASN A 130 17.93 -4.05 7.40
CA ASN A 130 18.21 -2.79 8.09
C ASN A 130 17.59 -2.77 9.50
N GLU A 131 16.35 -3.27 9.66
CA GLU A 131 15.75 -3.39 10.99
C GLU A 131 16.50 -4.39 11.87
N PHE A 132 16.88 -5.55 11.34
CA PHE A 132 17.64 -6.54 12.10
C PHE A 132 19.00 -6.05 12.60
N VAL A 133 19.66 -5.17 11.85
CA VAL A 133 20.94 -4.57 12.25
C VAL A 133 20.77 -3.61 13.43
N LYS A 134 19.59 -2.99 13.61
CA LYS A 134 19.32 -2.07 14.73
C LYS A 134 19.13 -2.77 16.06
N HIS A 135 18.80 -4.06 16.05
CA HIS A 135 18.64 -4.84 17.27
C HIS A 135 19.98 -5.42 17.72
N GLU A 136 20.30 -5.26 19.02
CA GLU A 136 21.47 -5.87 19.65
C GLU A 136 21.48 -7.40 19.44
N ASP A 137 22.68 -7.98 19.36
CA ASP A 137 22.87 -9.41 19.14
C ASP A 137 22.18 -10.22 20.24
N GLY A 138 21.10 -10.93 19.87
CA GLY A 138 20.48 -11.91 20.74
C GLY A 138 21.48 -13.00 21.10
N ASN A 139 21.53 -13.40 22.36
CA ASN A 139 22.47 -14.41 22.87
C ASN A 139 21.96 -15.84 22.63
N SER A 140 20.80 -16.01 22.00
CA SER A 140 20.21 -17.31 21.72
C SER A 140 19.36 -17.33 20.45
N THR A 141 19.12 -18.53 19.92
CA THR A 141 18.22 -18.75 18.79
C THR A 141 16.81 -18.24 19.06
N ASP A 142 16.30 -18.38 20.29
CA ASP A 142 14.93 -17.96 20.63
C ASP A 142 14.79 -16.44 20.64
N GLU A 143 15.84 -15.72 21.04
CA GLU A 143 15.88 -14.25 20.94
C GLU A 143 15.93 -13.78 19.50
N LEU A 144 16.74 -14.41 18.64
CA LEU A 144 16.76 -14.11 17.20
C LEU A 144 15.38 -14.29 16.56
N ILE A 145 14.66 -15.37 16.90
CA ILE A 145 13.32 -15.62 16.39
C ILE A 145 12.29 -14.64 16.96
N ARG A 146 12.45 -14.18 18.21
CA ARG A 146 11.59 -13.14 18.78
C ARG A 146 11.78 -11.81 18.04
N THR A 147 13.02 -11.38 17.83
CA THR A 147 13.33 -10.17 17.06
C THR A 147 12.82 -10.28 15.62
N PHE A 148 12.99 -11.44 14.99
CA PHE A 148 12.41 -11.72 13.67
C PHE A 148 10.90 -11.46 13.64
N GLU A 149 10.18 -12.05 14.60
CA GLU A 149 8.73 -11.91 14.65
C GLU A 149 8.28 -10.47 14.95
N GLU A 150 8.97 -9.77 15.85
CA GLU A 150 8.70 -8.35 16.10
C GLU A 150 8.82 -7.53 14.80
N ILE A 151 9.87 -7.77 14.01
CA ILE A 151 10.09 -7.07 12.73
C ILE A 151 9.03 -7.46 11.69
N VAL A 152 8.67 -8.75 11.59
CA VAL A 152 7.61 -9.22 10.68
C VAL A 152 6.26 -8.60 11.04
N SER A 153 5.91 -8.60 12.33
CA SER A 153 4.70 -7.98 12.86
C SER A 153 4.65 -6.48 12.55
N ASP A 154 5.78 -5.79 12.70
CA ASP A 154 5.91 -4.39 12.31
C ASP A 154 5.76 -4.16 10.80
N TYR A 155 6.40 -4.99 9.99
CA TYR A 155 6.33 -4.91 8.53
C TYR A 155 4.93 -5.16 7.98
N SER A 156 4.19 -6.09 8.60
CA SER A 156 2.81 -6.43 8.21
C SER A 156 1.84 -5.25 8.34
N ARG A 157 2.15 -4.30 9.23
CA ARG A 157 1.33 -3.11 9.48
C ARG A 157 1.66 -1.95 8.55
N ILE A 158 2.78 -1.99 7.83
CA ILE A 158 3.22 -0.88 6.97
C ILE A 158 2.23 -0.67 5.83
N ILE A 159 1.78 0.58 5.69
CA ILE A 159 0.98 1.04 4.54
C ILE A 159 1.91 1.24 3.34
N ARG A 160 1.51 0.74 2.18
CA ARG A 160 2.31 0.73 0.94
C ARG A 160 1.57 1.38 -0.21
N ASN A 161 2.32 1.80 -1.21
CA ASN A 161 1.75 2.23 -2.48
C ASN A 161 0.81 1.15 -3.06
N GLY A 162 -0.42 1.52 -3.40
CA GLY A 162 -1.48 0.62 -3.85
C GLY A 162 -2.26 -0.11 -2.75
N SER A 163 -2.00 0.18 -1.46
CA SER A 163 -2.78 -0.43 -0.37
C SER A 163 -4.21 0.09 -0.37
N ILE A 164 -5.15 -0.76 0.02
CA ILE A 164 -6.51 -0.33 0.35
C ILE A 164 -6.58 -0.08 1.84
N ILE A 165 -6.97 1.14 2.20
CA ILE A 165 -7.07 1.61 3.57
C ILE A 165 -8.50 2.08 3.88
N ALA A 166 -8.78 2.17 5.17
CA ALA A 166 -9.92 2.90 5.72
C ALA A 166 -9.40 3.96 6.69
N LEU A 167 -10.06 5.11 6.74
CA LEU A 167 -9.71 6.22 7.62
C LEU A 167 -10.83 6.41 8.65
N ARG A 168 -10.60 5.96 9.88
CA ARG A 168 -11.58 6.08 10.96
C ARG A 168 -11.36 7.36 11.74
N HIS A 169 -12.38 8.21 11.81
CA HIS A 169 -12.37 9.38 12.66
C HIS A 169 -12.34 8.97 14.13
N VAL A 170 -11.36 9.45 14.89
CA VAL A 170 -11.10 8.94 16.26
C VAL A 170 -12.23 9.30 17.22
N SER A 171 -12.78 10.52 17.14
CA SER A 171 -13.78 10.97 18.13
C SER A 171 -15.16 10.34 17.93
N THR A 172 -15.56 10.06 16.68
CA THR A 172 -16.88 9.48 16.39
C THR A 172 -16.86 7.99 16.03
N GLY A 173 -15.69 7.42 15.74
CA GLY A 173 -15.54 6.02 15.32
C GLY A 173 -16.06 5.73 13.90
N LYS A 174 -16.56 6.74 13.19
CA LYS A 174 -17.06 6.63 11.81
C LYS A 174 -15.93 6.75 10.80
N TYR A 175 -16.15 6.28 9.59
CA TYR A 175 -15.16 6.18 8.54
C TYR A 175 -15.37 7.22 7.46
N LEU A 176 -14.27 7.82 6.98
CA LEU A 176 -14.26 8.68 5.81
C LEU A 176 -14.80 7.91 4.61
N SER A 177 -15.89 8.41 4.03
CA SER A 177 -16.66 7.69 3.02
C SER A 177 -17.09 8.61 1.88
N SER A 178 -17.36 8.01 0.72
CA SER A 178 -17.92 8.69 -0.46
C SER A 178 -18.98 7.82 -1.13
N CYS A 179 -19.92 8.45 -1.84
CA CYS A 179 -20.92 7.76 -2.64
C CYS A 179 -21.30 8.61 -3.86
N ASP A 180 -22.10 8.07 -4.76
CA ASP A 180 -22.55 8.70 -6.01
C ASP A 180 -23.64 9.79 -5.82
N ARG A 181 -23.53 10.60 -4.76
CA ARG A 181 -24.42 11.72 -4.47
C ARG A 181 -23.63 13.02 -4.33
N GLU A 182 -24.27 14.14 -4.62
CA GLU A 182 -23.67 15.48 -4.54
C GLU A 182 -24.09 16.18 -3.23
N TYR A 183 -23.34 17.20 -2.84
CA TYR A 183 -23.76 18.05 -1.73
C TYR A 183 -25.03 18.84 -2.08
N PRO A 184 -25.87 19.14 -1.07
CA PRO A 184 -27.04 19.97 -1.28
C PRO A 184 -26.61 21.43 -1.46
N HIS A 185 -26.37 21.87 -2.69
CA HIS A 185 -26.05 23.27 -2.98
C HIS A 185 -27.33 24.13 -3.01
N SER A 186 -27.33 25.27 -2.30
CA SER A 186 -28.36 26.29 -2.46
C SER A 186 -28.17 27.01 -3.80
N ASN A 187 -29.24 27.18 -4.58
CA ASN A 187 -29.28 27.78 -5.93
C ASN A 187 -28.61 29.16 -6.13
N GLN A 188 -28.00 29.77 -5.11
CA GLN A 188 -27.30 31.07 -5.21
C GLN A 188 -25.83 30.96 -5.63
N GLN A 189 -25.19 29.79 -5.58
CA GLN A 189 -23.75 29.65 -5.93
C GLN A 189 -23.48 29.40 -7.43
N TYR A 190 -24.52 29.12 -8.23
CA TYR A 190 -24.36 28.84 -9.66
C TYR A 190 -24.22 30.10 -10.53
N GLN A 191 -24.42 31.32 -9.99
CA GLN A 191 -24.34 32.54 -10.81
C GLN A 191 -22.91 33.04 -11.05
N ASP A 192 -21.95 32.70 -10.20
CA ASP A 192 -20.55 33.13 -10.39
C ASP A 192 -19.75 32.16 -11.26
N HIS A 193 -20.08 30.86 -11.24
CA HIS A 193 -19.30 29.83 -11.96
C HIS A 193 -19.38 29.96 -13.50
N ASP A 194 -20.51 30.45 -14.03
CA ASP A 194 -20.71 30.68 -15.46
C ASP A 194 -20.02 31.96 -15.97
N GLN A 195 -19.70 32.92 -15.10
CA GLN A 195 -18.96 34.13 -15.50
C GLN A 195 -17.45 33.91 -15.54
N TYR A 196 -16.89 33.17 -14.58
CA TYR A 196 -15.45 32.89 -14.54
C TYR A 196 -14.99 31.93 -15.65
N HIS A 197 -15.78 30.91 -15.98
CA HIS A 197 -15.42 29.97 -17.06
C HIS A 197 -15.56 30.58 -18.46
N ASN A 198 -16.50 31.51 -18.66
CA ASN A 198 -16.68 32.20 -19.95
C ASN A 198 -15.63 33.29 -20.22
N GLN A 199 -14.99 33.87 -19.20
CA GLN A 199 -13.91 34.85 -19.40
C GLN A 199 -12.58 34.21 -19.81
N GLN A 200 -12.19 33.08 -19.19
CA GLN A 200 -10.95 32.38 -19.58
C GLN A 200 -11.03 31.71 -20.96
N TYR A 201 -12.20 31.25 -21.38
CA TYR A 201 -12.39 30.68 -22.72
C TYR A 201 -12.43 31.73 -23.85
N GLN A 202 -12.77 32.99 -23.54
CA GLN A 202 -12.75 34.07 -24.55
C GLN A 202 -11.35 34.68 -24.74
N ASP A 203 -10.49 34.67 -23.71
CA ASP A 203 -9.14 35.24 -23.81
C ASP A 203 -8.12 34.30 -24.48
N TYR A 204 -8.41 33.00 -24.61
CA TYR A 204 -7.51 32.02 -25.25
C TYR A 204 -7.75 31.79 -26.76
N HIS A 205 -8.81 32.35 -27.35
CA HIS A 205 -9.12 32.21 -28.77
C HIS A 205 -9.50 33.55 -29.44
N ASP A 206 -8.55 34.48 -29.53
CA ASP A 206 -8.56 35.52 -30.56
C ASP A 206 -7.22 35.55 -31.32
N PRO A 207 -7.07 34.77 -32.42
CA PRO A 207 -5.83 34.70 -33.16
C PRO A 207 -5.73 35.81 -34.23
N TYR A 208 -6.17 37.05 -33.98
CA TYR A 208 -5.86 38.19 -34.87
C TYR A 208 -5.74 39.53 -34.12
N ARG A 209 -4.69 39.71 -33.31
CA ARG A 209 -4.17 41.05 -32.93
C ARG A 209 -2.70 41.23 -33.31
N GLY A 210 -2.47 41.51 -34.59
CA GLY A 210 -1.23 42.14 -35.07
C GLY A 210 -1.32 43.68 -35.06
N PRO A 211 -0.19 44.40 -35.05
CA PRO A 211 -0.13 45.83 -34.75
C PRO A 211 -0.70 46.72 -35.88
N LYS A 212 -1.35 47.81 -35.45
CA LYS A 212 -2.05 48.80 -36.29
C LYS A 212 -1.09 49.58 -37.20
N PHE A 213 -1.20 49.39 -38.52
CA PHE A 213 -0.80 50.39 -39.51
C PHE A 213 -2.01 51.18 -40.02
N LYS A 214 -1.78 52.48 -40.26
CA LYS A 214 -2.78 53.53 -40.47
C LYS A 214 -3.02 53.81 -41.97
N GLN A 215 -4.31 54.03 -42.30
CA GLN A 215 -4.91 54.83 -43.42
C GLN A 215 -5.08 54.20 -44.82
N PRO A 216 -6.01 54.71 -45.69
CA PRO A 216 -7.35 55.27 -45.41
C PRO A 216 -8.47 54.83 -46.39
N SER A 217 -9.70 54.92 -45.88
CA SER A 217 -11.04 55.16 -46.48
C SER A 217 -11.23 55.17 -48.01
N ARG A 218 -12.23 54.40 -48.49
CA ARG A 218 -13.23 54.89 -49.48
C ARG A 218 -14.56 54.12 -49.42
N ARG A 219 -15.60 54.89 -49.72
CA ARG A 219 -17.05 54.76 -49.47
C ARG A 219 -17.75 54.23 -50.75
N ILE A 220 -18.94 53.61 -50.60
CA ILE A 220 -20.17 53.70 -51.46
C ILE A 220 -20.76 52.40 -52.07
N ALA A 221 -21.93 52.04 -51.51
CA ALA A 221 -23.27 51.81 -52.09
C ALA A 221 -23.70 50.59 -52.96
N ARG A 222 -24.87 50.09 -52.53
CA ARG A 222 -26.11 49.70 -53.26
C ARG A 222 -26.12 48.45 -54.16
N GLY A 223 -26.77 47.40 -53.63
CA GLY A 223 -28.07 46.85 -54.07
C GLY A 223 -28.22 46.19 -55.46
N LEU A 224 -28.76 44.96 -55.50
CA LEU A 224 -30.06 44.61 -56.12
C LEU A 224 -30.28 43.08 -56.25
N ARG A 225 -31.48 42.66 -55.78
CA ARG A 225 -32.44 41.62 -56.23
C ARG A 225 -32.03 40.38 -57.08
N GLY A 226 -32.69 39.27 -56.69
CA GLY A 226 -33.29 38.25 -57.59
C GLY A 226 -32.73 36.84 -57.36
N GLY A 227 -33.46 35.73 -57.23
CA GLY A 227 -34.90 35.40 -57.30
C GLY A 227 -35.09 33.91 -56.92
N ARG A 228 -36.29 33.52 -56.50
CA ARG A 228 -36.81 32.12 -56.43
C ARG A 228 -37.39 31.75 -57.82
N PRO A 229 -37.54 30.47 -58.26
CA PRO A 229 -38.35 29.39 -57.61
C PRO A 229 -37.91 27.93 -58.01
N PRO A 230 -38.74 26.86 -58.05
CA PRO A 230 -39.78 26.33 -57.15
C PRO A 230 -39.60 24.82 -56.73
N PHE A 231 -40.45 24.41 -55.78
CA PHE A 231 -41.02 23.09 -55.45
C PHE A 231 -40.63 21.83 -56.26
N TYR A 232 -40.28 20.75 -55.53
CA TYR A 232 -40.69 19.37 -55.85
C TYR A 232 -41.09 18.59 -54.58
N GLN A 233 -42.09 17.74 -54.77
CA GLN A 233 -42.93 17.03 -53.80
C GLN A 233 -42.20 15.86 -53.10
N GLN A 234 -42.61 15.58 -51.85
CA GLN A 234 -42.27 14.34 -51.13
C GLN A 234 -43.09 13.14 -51.65
N PRO A 235 -42.52 11.92 -51.60
CA PRO A 235 -43.27 10.69 -51.39
C PRO A 235 -43.02 10.10 -49.97
N PRO A 236 -43.97 9.37 -49.36
CA PRO A 236 -43.80 8.69 -48.07
C PRO A 236 -43.48 7.18 -48.28
N PRO A 237 -43.43 6.34 -47.23
CA PRO A 237 -42.24 5.99 -46.47
C PRO A 237 -41.76 4.54 -46.73
N LEU A 238 -40.46 4.26 -46.59
CA LEU A 238 -39.98 2.89 -46.38
C LEU A 238 -39.50 2.74 -44.94
N ALA A 239 -40.21 1.89 -44.19
CA ALA A 239 -39.77 1.44 -42.88
C ALA A 239 -38.51 0.59 -43.03
N MET A 240 -37.41 1.03 -42.43
CA MET A 240 -36.29 0.17 -42.05
C MET A 240 -36.07 0.31 -40.56
N PHE A 241 -36.26 -0.81 -39.85
CA PHE A 241 -35.81 -1.03 -38.49
C PHE A 241 -34.32 -0.72 -38.38
N ILE A 242 -33.94 0.26 -37.57
CA ILE A 242 -32.58 0.42 -37.07
C ILE A 242 -32.63 0.52 -35.56
N SER A 243 -31.89 -0.39 -34.94
CA SER A 243 -31.67 -0.58 -33.51
C SER A 243 -31.30 0.71 -32.78
N LYS A 244 -31.83 0.89 -31.57
CA LYS A 244 -31.43 1.91 -30.60
C LYS A 244 -29.91 2.02 -30.52
N GLN A 245 -29.35 3.10 -31.08
CA GLN A 245 -28.01 3.54 -30.72
C GLN A 245 -28.09 4.26 -29.38
N SER A 246 -27.24 3.81 -28.46
CA SER A 246 -26.97 4.40 -27.16
C SER A 246 -26.64 5.88 -27.31
N THR A 247 -27.44 6.73 -26.68
CA THR A 247 -27.08 8.13 -26.45
C THR A 247 -25.80 8.15 -25.62
N GLN A 248 -24.73 8.71 -26.19
CA GLN A 248 -23.51 9.05 -25.45
C GLN A 248 -23.91 9.99 -24.31
N ILE A 249 -23.83 9.51 -23.07
CA ILE A 249 -23.86 10.35 -21.90
C ILE A 249 -22.54 11.12 -21.90
N GLN A 250 -22.64 12.43 -22.11
CA GLN A 250 -21.59 13.39 -21.84
C GLN A 250 -21.20 13.19 -20.36
N ALA A 251 -19.99 12.70 -20.08
CA ALA A 251 -19.54 12.42 -18.72
C ALA A 251 -19.52 13.73 -17.93
N SER A 252 -20.56 13.96 -17.12
CA SER A 252 -20.64 15.08 -16.21
C SER A 252 -19.49 14.99 -15.20
N SER A 253 -18.74 16.08 -15.04
CA SER A 253 -17.70 16.24 -14.01
C SER A 253 -18.36 16.38 -12.63
N LEU A 254 -18.98 15.29 -12.16
CA LEU A 254 -19.70 15.32 -10.88
C LEU A 254 -18.71 15.19 -9.73
N ASP A 255 -18.76 16.16 -8.84
CA ASP A 255 -18.06 16.14 -7.56
C ASP A 255 -18.96 15.47 -6.53
N TYR A 256 -18.57 14.28 -6.09
CA TYR A 256 -19.34 13.53 -5.12
C TYR A 256 -19.03 13.97 -3.70
N MET A 257 -20.05 13.88 -2.85
CA MET A 257 -19.96 14.26 -1.45
C MET A 257 -19.08 13.31 -0.65
N ILE A 258 -18.42 13.84 0.37
CA ILE A 258 -17.64 13.08 1.34
C ILE A 258 -18.24 13.27 2.72
N TYR A 259 -18.28 12.19 3.49
CA TYR A 259 -18.90 12.18 4.80
C TYR A 259 -18.25 11.16 5.72
N CYS A 260 -18.61 11.18 7.00
CA CYS A 260 -18.30 10.12 7.94
C CYS A 260 -19.48 9.16 8.10
N GLY A 261 -19.30 7.88 7.77
CA GLY A 261 -20.31 6.83 7.82
C GLY A 261 -19.85 5.57 8.56
N ASP A 262 -20.69 4.53 8.57
CA ASP A 262 -20.28 3.22 9.10
C ASP A 262 -19.25 2.56 8.18
N PHE A 263 -18.46 1.62 8.72
CA PHE A 263 -17.50 0.86 7.91
C PHE A 263 -18.24 0.06 6.83
N GLY A 264 -17.78 0.18 5.59
CA GLY A 264 -18.36 -0.51 4.46
C GLY A 264 -17.62 -0.20 3.15
N PRO A 265 -18.14 -0.65 2.00
CA PRO A 265 -17.46 -0.49 0.72
C PRO A 265 -17.19 0.97 0.33
N ASN A 266 -18.03 1.90 0.78
CA ASN A 266 -17.89 3.35 0.58
C ASN A 266 -16.78 4.00 1.43
N ALA A 267 -16.22 3.27 2.40
CA ALA A 267 -15.16 3.74 3.29
C ALA A 267 -13.76 3.34 2.82
N LEU A 268 -13.65 2.69 1.66
CA LEU A 268 -12.41 2.10 1.17
C LEU A 268 -11.71 3.02 0.18
N TRP A 269 -10.41 3.25 0.43
CA TRP A 269 -9.58 4.15 -0.36
C TRP A 269 -8.27 3.46 -0.76
N SER A 270 -7.87 3.60 -2.02
CA SER A 270 -6.53 3.28 -2.48
C SER A 270 -5.60 4.45 -2.16
N ILE A 271 -4.40 4.15 -1.66
CA ILE A 271 -3.37 5.16 -1.39
C ILE A 271 -2.14 4.95 -2.26
N ASN A 272 -1.66 6.02 -2.89
CA ASN A 272 -0.46 6.01 -3.70
C ASN A 272 0.47 7.16 -3.34
N ASN A 273 1.79 6.95 -3.47
CA ASN A 273 2.77 8.03 -3.38
C ASN A 273 2.76 8.84 -4.69
N ASN A 274 2.83 10.16 -4.58
CA ASN A 274 2.90 11.09 -5.71
C ASN A 274 4.33 11.45 -6.12
N ASN A 275 5.33 11.06 -5.32
CA ASN A 275 6.72 11.30 -5.69
C ASN A 275 7.15 10.27 -6.74
N ASN A 276 7.66 10.74 -7.88
CA ASN A 276 8.45 9.90 -8.78
C ASN A 276 9.75 9.57 -8.03
N ASP A 277 9.94 8.31 -7.67
CA ASP A 277 11.13 7.83 -6.96
C ASP A 277 12.36 7.79 -7.90
N ASP A 278 12.86 8.95 -8.33
CA ASP A 278 14.15 9.09 -9.02
C ASP A 278 15.30 9.51 -8.09
N ASP A 279 15.03 9.78 -6.80
CA ASP A 279 16.04 10.22 -5.82
C ASP A 279 16.31 9.12 -4.76
N ASP A 280 16.92 8.00 -5.15
CA ASP A 280 17.52 7.05 -4.20
C ASP A 280 19.00 7.40 -3.97
N ASP A 281 19.24 8.57 -3.37
CA ASP A 281 20.51 8.90 -2.74
C ASP A 281 20.50 8.36 -1.30
N THR A 282 20.74 7.06 -1.15
CA THR A 282 21.25 6.50 0.11
C THR A 282 22.55 5.74 -0.11
N ASP A 283 23.63 6.51 -0.25
CA ASP A 283 25.01 6.06 -0.05
C ASP A 283 25.23 5.65 1.42
N GLU A 284 24.99 4.39 1.77
CA GLU A 284 25.81 3.67 2.75
C GLU A 284 26.03 2.23 2.25
N GLU A 285 27.18 2.06 1.60
CA GLU A 285 27.73 0.83 1.06
C GLU A 285 28.03 -0.17 2.21
N LEU A 286 27.06 -1.04 2.52
CA LEU A 286 27.36 -2.32 3.17
C LEU A 286 27.57 -3.35 2.06
N ASP A 287 28.82 -3.81 1.90
CA ASP A 287 29.25 -4.90 1.02
C ASP A 287 28.46 -6.20 1.32
N ILE A 288 27.25 -6.31 0.77
CA ILE A 288 26.45 -7.53 0.75
C ILE A 288 26.15 -7.80 -0.72
N PRO A 289 26.54 -8.98 -1.26
CA PRO A 289 26.37 -9.26 -2.68
C PRO A 289 24.90 -9.11 -3.10
N SER A 290 24.66 -8.14 -3.97
CA SER A 290 23.36 -7.83 -4.56
C SER A 290 22.90 -9.01 -5.44
N HIS A 291 21.87 -9.71 -4.96
CA HIS A 291 21.10 -10.60 -5.82
C HIS A 291 20.14 -9.75 -6.67
N PRO A 292 19.86 -10.18 -7.91
CA PRO A 292 19.14 -9.37 -8.90
C PRO A 292 17.78 -8.96 -8.35
N SER A 293 17.47 -7.67 -8.50
CA SER A 293 16.28 -7.02 -7.97
C SER A 293 15.02 -7.79 -8.35
N ARG A 294 14.19 -8.07 -7.35
CA ARG A 294 12.76 -8.21 -7.57
C ARG A 294 12.19 -6.81 -7.36
N ASP A 295 12.11 -6.04 -8.45
CA ASP A 295 11.59 -4.67 -8.56
C ASP A 295 10.09 -4.53 -8.20
N LEU A 296 9.64 -5.13 -7.11
CA LEU A 296 8.29 -4.98 -6.60
C LEU A 296 8.33 -4.94 -5.07
N ASP A 297 9.18 -4.09 -4.50
CA ASP A 297 8.87 -3.49 -3.22
C ASP A 297 7.71 -2.53 -3.51
N PHE A 298 6.50 -2.84 -3.06
CA PHE A 298 5.47 -1.80 -3.00
C PHE A 298 5.97 -0.79 -1.96
N ASN A 299 6.54 0.32 -2.46
CA ASN A 299 7.25 1.31 -1.66
C ASN A 299 6.40 1.71 -0.45
N PRO A 300 6.93 1.54 0.78
CA PRO A 300 6.28 2.01 1.99
C PRO A 300 5.89 3.49 1.89
N ILE A 301 4.69 3.84 2.35
CA ILE A 301 4.28 5.24 2.47
C ILE A 301 4.98 5.83 3.69
N ASN A 302 5.80 6.86 3.48
CA ASN A 302 6.49 7.58 4.54
C ASN A 302 5.65 8.80 4.99
N TYR A 303 5.78 9.21 6.25
CA TYR A 303 5.14 10.44 6.75
C TYR A 303 5.61 11.74 6.04
N LYS A 304 6.72 11.68 5.30
CA LYS A 304 7.20 12.78 4.45
C LYS A 304 6.67 12.73 3.01
N SER A 305 6.05 11.62 2.61
CA SER A 305 5.56 11.44 1.25
C SER A 305 4.30 12.28 0.99
N SER A 306 4.24 12.85 -0.21
CA SER A 306 3.00 13.37 -0.77
C SER A 306 2.16 12.21 -1.27
N ILE A 307 0.90 12.14 -0.84
CA ILE A 307 0.01 11.02 -1.16
C ILE A 307 -1.19 11.47 -1.98
N GLN A 308 -1.66 10.55 -2.80
CA GLN A 308 -2.96 10.60 -3.45
C GLN A 308 -3.86 9.52 -2.86
N ILE A 309 -5.11 9.90 -2.61
CA ILE A 309 -6.13 9.01 -2.05
C ILE A 309 -7.27 8.92 -3.07
N GLN A 310 -7.57 7.71 -3.51
CA GLN A 310 -8.60 7.44 -4.52
C GLN A 310 -9.66 6.52 -3.95
N HIS A 311 -10.93 6.87 -4.11
CA HIS A 311 -12.04 6.05 -3.64
C HIS A 311 -12.09 4.73 -4.43
N LYS A 312 -12.13 3.59 -3.74
CA LYS A 312 -11.98 2.26 -4.36
C LYS A 312 -13.05 1.95 -5.40
N ILE A 313 -14.31 2.30 -5.12
CA ILE A 313 -15.45 1.97 -5.99
C ILE A 313 -15.65 2.99 -7.10
N LEU A 314 -15.52 4.27 -6.76
CA LEU A 314 -15.81 5.36 -7.68
C LEU A 314 -14.62 5.66 -8.60
N SER A 315 -13.42 5.16 -8.25
CA SER A 315 -12.16 5.45 -8.94
C SER A 315 -11.91 6.95 -9.11
N LYS A 316 -12.40 7.74 -8.15
CA LYS A 316 -12.30 9.20 -8.11
C LYS A 316 -11.46 9.63 -6.93
N SER A 317 -10.78 10.75 -7.08
CA SER A 317 -9.82 11.20 -6.08
C SER A 317 -10.43 12.10 -5.02
N PHE A 318 -9.81 12.05 -3.86
CA PHE A 318 -10.09 12.84 -2.69
C PHE A 318 -9.37 14.21 -2.76
N TYR A 319 -10.11 15.32 -2.73
CA TYR A 319 -9.51 16.66 -2.75
C TYR A 319 -10.38 17.72 -2.05
N THR A 320 -9.80 18.88 -1.77
CA THR A 320 -10.49 20.04 -1.19
C THR A 320 -10.91 21.00 -2.29
N ASN A 321 -12.18 21.42 -2.30
CA ASN A 321 -12.67 22.50 -3.16
C ASN A 321 -12.71 23.83 -2.38
N ILE A 322 -11.70 24.66 -2.58
CA ILE A 322 -11.57 25.95 -1.87
C ILE A 322 -12.58 27.01 -2.31
N SER A 323 -13.21 26.82 -3.48
CA SER A 323 -14.20 27.76 -4.01
C SER A 323 -15.61 27.49 -3.45
N LYS A 324 -15.80 26.38 -2.73
CA LYS A 324 -17.08 25.97 -2.17
C LYS A 324 -17.03 25.89 -0.65
N GLN A 325 -18.15 26.25 -0.04
CA GLN A 325 -18.36 26.13 1.39
C GLN A 325 -19.13 24.85 1.70
N SER A 326 -18.70 24.16 2.74
CA SER A 326 -19.39 22.98 3.25
C SER A 326 -20.85 23.28 3.61
N PRO A 327 -21.74 22.28 3.56
CA PRO A 327 -23.17 22.49 3.76
C PRO A 327 -23.52 23.18 5.08
N THR A 328 -22.86 22.81 6.18
CA THR A 328 -23.24 23.20 7.55
C THR A 328 -22.24 24.18 8.19
N SER A 329 -20.97 23.82 8.31
CA SER A 329 -19.97 24.62 9.05
C SER A 329 -19.40 25.80 8.26
N LYS A 330 -19.62 25.83 6.93
CA LYS A 330 -19.09 26.84 6.01
C LYS A 330 -17.56 26.87 5.92
N HIS A 331 -16.91 25.77 6.31
CA HIS A 331 -15.52 25.48 6.01
C HIS A 331 -15.35 25.09 4.53
N PHE A 332 -14.14 24.74 4.09
CA PHE A 332 -13.93 24.32 2.71
C PHE A 332 -14.54 22.93 2.49
N GLU A 333 -15.23 22.79 1.36
CA GLU A 333 -15.87 21.54 0.96
C GLU A 333 -14.80 20.50 0.56
N VAL A 334 -15.02 19.25 0.92
CA VAL A 334 -14.17 18.11 0.53
C VAL A 334 -14.95 17.23 -0.42
N CYS A 335 -14.38 16.94 -1.58
CA CYS A 335 -15.07 16.32 -2.70
C CYS A 335 -14.33 15.07 -3.21
N CYS A 336 -15.09 14.18 -3.84
CA CYS A 336 -14.58 13.01 -4.54
C CYS A 336 -14.85 13.16 -6.05
N GLY A 337 -13.81 13.46 -6.83
CA GLY A 337 -13.95 13.93 -8.21
C GLY A 337 -12.72 13.67 -9.07
N ASN A 338 -12.71 14.26 -10.26
CA ASN A 338 -11.62 14.18 -11.24
C ASN A 338 -10.83 15.51 -11.36
N ASN A 339 -11.07 16.46 -10.45
CA ASN A 339 -10.43 17.77 -10.50
C ASN A 339 -8.94 17.71 -10.19
N TYR A 340 -8.20 18.77 -10.52
CA TYR A 340 -6.77 18.90 -10.23
C TYR A 340 -6.52 18.80 -8.72
N GLN A 341 -5.51 18.00 -8.35
CA GLN A 341 -5.34 17.48 -7.00
C GLN A 341 -4.04 18.00 -6.44
N PHE A 342 -4.12 18.93 -5.50
CA PHE A 342 -3.01 19.13 -4.60
C PHE A 342 -2.89 17.90 -3.69
N PRO A 343 -1.67 17.35 -3.52
CA PRO A 343 -1.48 16.14 -2.74
C PRO A 343 -1.84 16.37 -1.27
N TRP A 344 -2.05 15.26 -0.56
CA TRP A 344 -2.18 15.26 0.89
C TRP A 344 -0.88 14.77 1.53
N ASN A 345 -0.67 15.12 2.79
CA ASN A 345 0.41 14.61 3.62
C ASN A 345 -0.20 14.01 4.88
N PHE A 346 0.27 12.83 5.26
CA PHE A 346 0.04 12.34 6.61
C PHE A 346 1.02 13.01 7.57
N LYS A 347 0.49 13.49 8.70
CA LYS A 347 1.31 13.89 9.84
C LYS A 347 0.98 12.99 11.01
N HIS A 348 1.99 12.43 11.66
CA HIS A 348 1.77 11.61 12.83
C HIS A 348 1.31 12.51 13.99
N TYR A 349 0.18 12.17 14.60
CA TYR A 349 -0.44 13.03 15.61
C TYR A 349 0.39 13.15 16.90
N HIS A 350 0.88 12.01 17.42
CA HIS A 350 1.70 11.98 18.65
C HIS A 350 3.21 12.21 18.42
N ASN A 351 3.73 11.94 17.22
CA ASN A 351 5.17 12.01 16.94
C ASN A 351 5.48 13.04 15.85
N HIS A 352 5.85 14.24 16.25
CA HIS A 352 6.01 15.36 15.32
C HIS A 352 7.23 15.27 14.41
N ASP A 353 8.17 14.35 14.67
CA ASP A 353 9.36 14.16 13.82
C ASP A 353 8.99 13.61 12.44
N ASN A 354 7.79 13.02 12.28
CA ASN A 354 7.30 12.46 11.00
C ASN A 354 8.34 11.56 10.31
N LYS A 355 9.09 10.79 11.11
CA LYS A 355 10.11 9.86 10.64
C LYS A 355 9.51 8.46 10.53
N GLY A 356 9.88 7.76 9.46
CA GLY A 356 9.53 6.38 9.24
C GLY A 356 8.26 6.18 8.42
N ASN A 357 7.86 4.93 8.34
CA ASN A 357 6.74 4.48 7.52
C ASN A 357 5.43 4.61 8.30
N VAL A 358 4.36 4.91 7.58
CA VAL A 358 3.00 4.95 8.10
C VAL A 358 2.55 3.51 8.36
N LYS A 359 2.02 3.23 9.55
CA LYS A 359 1.55 1.91 9.95
C LYS A 359 0.05 1.92 10.23
N SER A 360 -0.59 0.80 9.96
CA SER A 360 -1.98 0.54 10.35
C SER A 360 -2.12 0.64 11.87
N GLY A 361 -3.13 1.38 12.33
CA GLY A 361 -3.36 1.74 13.72
C GLY A 361 -2.78 3.09 14.14
N ASP A 362 -1.96 3.73 13.30
CA ASP A 362 -1.42 5.05 13.61
C ASP A 362 -2.53 6.11 13.65
N ILE A 363 -2.40 7.04 14.61
CA ILE A 363 -3.25 8.24 14.67
C ILE A 363 -2.55 9.36 13.90
N ILE A 364 -3.21 9.82 12.85
CA ILE A 364 -2.69 10.76 11.87
C ILE A 364 -3.57 12.01 11.75
N LEU A 365 -2.97 13.07 11.23
CA LEU A 365 -3.65 14.23 10.67
C LEU A 365 -3.48 14.17 9.15
N LEU A 366 -4.54 14.49 8.41
CA LEU A 366 -4.47 14.68 6.96
C LEU A 366 -4.29 16.16 6.67
N GLN A 367 -3.09 16.54 6.24
CA GLN A 367 -2.77 17.90 5.84
C GLN A 367 -2.89 18.04 4.32
N TRP A 368 -3.59 19.07 3.86
CA TRP A 368 -3.69 19.38 2.44
C TRP A 368 -2.50 20.24 1.99
N ASN A 369 -1.79 19.85 0.93
CA ASN A 369 -0.62 20.57 0.43
C ASN A 369 -1.01 21.69 -0.53
N ASN A 370 -1.55 22.78 0.00
CA ASN A 370 -1.88 23.99 -0.75
C ASN A 370 -0.68 24.91 -1.02
N ASN A 371 0.55 24.45 -0.76
CA ASN A 371 1.75 25.28 -0.61
C ASN A 371 2.82 25.07 -1.71
N ASP A 372 2.43 24.71 -2.93
CA ASP A 372 3.36 24.71 -4.08
C ASP A 372 3.61 26.14 -4.62
N SER A 373 3.99 27.07 -3.73
CA SER A 373 4.56 28.37 -4.09
C SER A 373 6.01 28.54 -3.61
N ASN A 374 6.64 27.51 -3.04
CA ASN A 374 8.00 27.62 -2.49
C ASN A 374 9.10 27.01 -3.38
N ASN A 375 8.84 26.86 -4.68
CA ASN A 375 9.88 26.51 -5.66
C ASN A 375 9.90 27.49 -6.85
N LEU A 376 9.80 28.78 -6.56
CA LEU A 376 10.23 29.84 -7.47
C LEU A 376 11.04 30.85 -6.66
N ASP A 377 12.36 30.63 -6.58
CA ASP A 377 13.36 31.71 -6.40
C ASP A 377 13.40 32.64 -7.63
N ASN A 378 12.24 32.90 -8.25
CA ASN A 378 12.09 33.86 -9.33
C ASN A 378 11.21 34.99 -8.82
N ASP A 379 11.73 36.20 -8.99
CA ASP A 379 11.26 37.51 -8.53
C ASP A 379 9.83 37.93 -8.93
N ASP A 380 8.95 37.01 -9.34
CA ASP A 380 7.55 37.27 -9.67
C ASP A 380 6.63 36.48 -8.72
N ASN A 381 6.23 37.14 -7.64
CA ASN A 381 5.25 36.64 -6.65
C ASN A 381 3.86 36.46 -7.28
N ASP A 382 3.57 35.31 -7.88
CA ASP A 382 2.20 34.83 -8.06
C ASP A 382 1.85 33.95 -6.85
N VAL A 383 1.58 34.63 -5.74
CA VAL A 383 0.86 34.04 -4.60
C VAL A 383 -0.54 33.74 -5.09
N PHE A 384 -1.05 32.52 -4.93
CA PHE A 384 -2.49 32.26 -5.05
C PHE A 384 -3.21 33.03 -3.94
N VAL A 385 -3.58 34.27 -4.25
CA VAL A 385 -4.32 35.16 -3.36
C VAL A 385 -5.76 34.65 -3.27
N TYR A 386 -6.14 34.11 -2.12
CA TYR A 386 -7.52 33.76 -1.83
C TYR A 386 -8.39 35.03 -1.85
N PRO A 387 -9.43 35.12 -2.70
CA PRO A 387 -10.28 36.29 -2.76
C PRO A 387 -11.32 36.21 -1.64
N HIS A 388 -10.94 36.46 -0.38
CA HIS A 388 -11.96 36.78 0.62
C HIS A 388 -11.63 37.78 1.73
N HIS A 389 -10.43 38.34 1.82
CA HIS A 389 -10.19 39.46 2.72
C HIS A 389 -9.38 40.57 2.04
N ASN A 390 -10.03 41.71 1.81
CA ASN A 390 -9.39 42.96 1.43
C ASN A 390 -8.52 43.46 2.61
N ASN A 391 -7.32 42.91 2.75
CA ASN A 391 -6.17 43.48 3.45
C ASN A 391 -4.96 42.57 3.16
N VAL A 392 -4.10 43.00 2.23
CA VAL A 392 -2.87 42.28 1.88
C VAL A 392 -1.86 42.47 3.01
N GLN A 393 -1.91 41.58 4.00
CA GLN A 393 -0.72 41.18 4.74
C GLN A 393 -0.27 39.84 4.15
N HIS A 394 1.03 39.66 3.92
CA HIS A 394 1.61 38.36 3.61
C HIS A 394 1.46 37.46 4.86
N GLU A 395 0.26 36.98 5.13
CA GLU A 395 0.02 35.95 6.13
C GLU A 395 0.64 34.66 5.61
N ARG A 396 1.51 34.04 6.41
CA ARG A 396 2.02 32.69 6.15
C ARG A 396 0.84 31.81 5.76
N THR A 397 0.98 31.10 4.65
CA THR A 397 -0.03 30.14 4.22
C THR A 397 -0.37 29.20 5.38
N LYS A 398 -1.63 29.24 5.81
CA LYS A 398 -2.08 28.44 6.95
C LYS A 398 -2.18 26.98 6.51
N ASN A 399 -1.63 26.09 7.32
CA ASN A 399 -1.78 24.66 7.12
C ASN A 399 -3.26 24.29 7.25
N MET A 400 -3.76 23.56 6.25
CA MET A 400 -5.16 23.15 6.18
C MET A 400 -5.28 21.65 6.47
N PHE A 401 -6.25 21.27 7.30
CA PHE A 401 -6.42 19.90 7.78
C PHE A 401 -7.84 19.39 7.57
N LEU A 402 -7.94 18.07 7.39
CA LEU A 402 -9.20 17.35 7.31
C LEU A 402 -9.82 17.18 8.71
N ARG A 403 -11.10 17.51 8.84
CA ARG A 403 -11.88 17.43 10.07
C ARG A 403 -13.20 16.73 9.83
N SER A 404 -13.65 16.02 10.86
CA SER A 404 -15.04 15.60 11.00
C SER A 404 -15.56 16.05 12.37
N HIS A 405 -16.87 16.26 12.50
CA HIS A 405 -17.47 16.78 13.73
C HIS A 405 -18.95 16.41 13.83
N ASP A 406 -19.59 16.69 14.96
CA ASP A 406 -21.02 16.42 15.20
C ASP A 406 -21.97 17.40 14.49
N LEU A 407 -21.65 17.75 13.25
CA LEU A 407 -22.59 18.44 12.35
C LEU A 407 -22.95 17.52 11.21
N TYR A 408 -24.20 17.64 10.77
CA TYR A 408 -24.80 16.73 9.81
C TYR A 408 -25.56 17.50 8.74
N PHE A 409 -25.51 17.02 7.51
CA PHE A 409 -26.31 17.52 6.40
C PHE A 409 -27.21 16.41 5.86
N THR A 410 -28.29 16.80 5.16
CA THR A 410 -29.28 15.85 4.65
C THR A 410 -29.31 15.87 3.13
N VAL A 411 -29.25 14.69 2.53
CA VAL A 411 -29.44 14.46 1.09
C VAL A 411 -30.42 13.30 0.94
N ASP A 412 -31.48 13.49 0.16
CA ASP A 412 -32.50 12.46 -0.11
C ASP A 412 -33.08 11.80 1.17
N ASN A 413 -33.36 12.60 2.20
CA ASN A 413 -33.86 12.19 3.51
C ASN A 413 -32.89 11.32 4.35
N GLU A 414 -31.64 11.18 3.93
CA GLU A 414 -30.58 10.53 4.70
C GLU A 414 -29.64 11.57 5.32
N SER A 415 -29.16 11.32 6.53
CA SER A 415 -28.33 12.24 7.31
C SER A 415 -26.88 11.79 7.31
N TYR A 416 -25.97 12.68 6.93
CA TYR A 416 -24.54 12.42 6.76
C TYR A 416 -23.72 13.30 7.67
N GLN A 417 -22.73 12.71 8.35
CA GLN A 417 -21.81 13.47 9.18
C GLN A 417 -20.83 14.25 8.29
N GLU A 418 -20.75 15.56 8.49
CA GLU A 418 -19.96 16.45 7.66
C GLU A 418 -18.45 16.22 7.85
N VAL A 419 -17.74 16.25 6.72
CA VAL A 419 -16.29 16.27 6.64
C VAL A 419 -15.87 17.53 5.91
N VAL A 420 -14.88 18.25 6.45
CA VAL A 420 -14.43 19.55 5.93
C VAL A 420 -12.92 19.68 5.95
N THR A 421 -12.40 20.59 5.13
CA THR A 421 -11.03 21.08 5.28
C THR A 421 -11.08 22.46 5.96
N HIS A 422 -10.23 22.70 6.96
CA HIS A 422 -10.19 23.96 7.69
C HIS A 422 -8.76 24.44 7.96
N ASP A 423 -8.61 25.74 8.21
CA ASP A 423 -7.36 26.42 8.60
C ASP A 423 -7.33 26.81 10.10
N HIS A 424 -8.36 26.38 10.85
CA HIS A 424 -8.48 26.61 12.29
C HIS A 424 -7.55 25.73 13.15
N ARG A 425 -7.51 26.02 14.46
CA ARG A 425 -6.73 25.26 15.45
C ARG A 425 -7.05 23.76 15.40
N ILE A 426 -5.99 22.95 15.44
CA ILE A 426 -6.05 21.49 15.49
C ILE A 426 -6.53 21.01 16.87
N GLY A 427 -7.39 20.00 16.89
CA GLY A 427 -7.96 19.36 18.08
C GLY A 427 -8.37 17.91 17.84
N GLY A 428 -9.17 17.36 18.76
CA GLY A 428 -9.58 15.93 18.73
C GLY A 428 -10.36 15.50 17.49
N ASN A 429 -11.06 16.44 16.85
CA ASN A 429 -11.87 16.24 15.66
C ASN A 429 -11.07 16.16 14.35
N ASP A 430 -9.74 16.29 14.44
CA ASP A 430 -8.84 16.24 13.29
C ASP A 430 -8.05 14.92 13.25
N GLN A 431 -8.28 14.05 14.24
CA GLN A 431 -7.57 12.80 14.42
C GLN A 431 -8.23 11.68 13.61
N TRP A 432 -7.43 11.00 12.80
CA TRP A 432 -7.84 9.85 12.01
C TRP A 432 -6.96 8.65 12.33
N CYS A 433 -7.55 7.48 12.54
CA CYS A 433 -6.85 6.21 12.61
C CYS A 433 -6.81 5.62 11.20
N ILE A 434 -5.60 5.36 10.69
CA ILE A 434 -5.43 4.66 9.41
C ILE A 434 -5.47 3.15 9.63
N GLU A 435 -6.31 2.45 8.87
CA GLU A 435 -6.51 1.00 9.01
C GLU A 435 -6.24 0.33 7.67
N LEU A 436 -5.28 -0.59 7.63
CA LEU A 436 -4.99 -1.40 6.45
C LEU A 436 -6.11 -2.44 6.25
N VAL A 437 -6.73 -2.44 5.08
CA VAL A 437 -7.80 -3.38 4.71
C VAL A 437 -7.28 -4.44 3.76
N GLU A 438 -6.54 -4.04 2.73
CA GLU A 438 -5.91 -4.97 1.78
C GLU A 438 -4.50 -4.48 1.42
N HIS A 439 -3.55 -5.41 1.37
CA HIS A 439 -2.23 -5.15 0.80
C HIS A 439 -2.33 -4.95 -0.72
N PRO A 440 -1.36 -4.24 -1.34
CA PRO A 440 -1.32 -4.08 -2.78
C PRO A 440 -1.30 -5.45 -3.47
N GLN A 441 -2.18 -5.65 -4.44
CA GLN A 441 -2.17 -6.91 -5.19
C GLN A 441 -0.98 -6.93 -6.16
N LYS A 442 -0.20 -8.01 -6.12
CA LYS A 442 0.77 -8.29 -7.19
C LYS A 442 -0.02 -8.54 -8.46
N ASN A 443 0.04 -7.61 -9.41
CA ASN A 443 -0.28 -7.93 -10.79
C ASN A 443 0.76 -8.96 -11.24
N LEU A 444 0.42 -10.25 -11.15
CA LEU A 444 1.12 -11.33 -11.83
C LEU A 444 0.85 -11.22 -13.33
N THR A 445 1.17 -10.08 -13.94
CA THR A 445 1.37 -10.02 -15.38
C THR A 445 2.70 -10.70 -15.65
N ASN A 446 2.67 -12.03 -15.76
CA ASN A 446 3.70 -12.74 -16.49
C ASN A 446 3.84 -12.05 -17.85
N SER A 447 5.08 -11.77 -18.25
CA SER A 447 5.45 -11.29 -19.60
C SER A 447 5.12 -12.28 -20.73
N ARG A 448 4.20 -13.22 -20.49
CA ARG A 448 3.51 -14.06 -21.46
C ARG A 448 2.06 -14.19 -21.00
N GLY A 449 1.18 -13.40 -21.62
CA GLY A 449 -0.24 -13.37 -21.33
C GLY A 449 -0.90 -14.73 -21.52
N ASN A 450 -1.02 -15.49 -20.43
CA ASN A 450 -1.96 -16.60 -20.28
C ASN A 450 -2.49 -16.55 -18.84
N SER A 451 -3.74 -16.11 -18.71
CA SER A 451 -4.52 -16.28 -17.49
C SER A 451 -4.93 -17.74 -17.36
N TYR A 452 -4.64 -18.36 -16.22
CA TYR A 452 -5.40 -19.50 -15.75
C TYR A 452 -6.29 -18.99 -14.61
N LEU A 453 -7.59 -18.93 -14.89
CA LEU A 453 -8.63 -18.84 -13.87
C LEU A 453 -8.58 -20.12 -13.03
N ALA A 454 -8.64 -19.97 -11.71
CA ALA A 454 -9.10 -21.02 -10.80
C ALA A 454 -10.57 -20.78 -10.50
#